data_AF-A0A9P1P8N7-F1
#
_entry.id   AF-A0A9P1P8N7-F1
#
_cell.length_a   1.000
_cell.length_b   1.000
_cell.length_c   1.000
_cell.angle_alpha   90.00
_cell.angle_beta   90.00
_cell.angle_gamma   90.00
#
_symmetry.space_group_name_H-M   'P 1'
#
loop_
_entity.id
_entity.type
_entity.pdbx_description
1 polymer ?
#
loop_
_entity_poly.entity_id
_entity_poly.type
_entity_poly.pdbx_seq_one_letter_code
_entity_poly.pdbx_strand_id
1 'polypeptide(L)'
;MESIKSYFEIVFLIFILLSSIFIGFKILVLIIEIKKGKQKNFNFRCTTKQNIIFPVRKSEYFESNKENHNSNIQNRKQETNERYEIIKYDNGDAYKGELVNGKRNGFGVCIFKNKDRYEGLWKDDLMHSIGKYIYKDGTTYSGDFRLGIIEGVGMYTFSNKDIFKGEFKNGLKNGKGVISYRNGDKFIGYFKNDLKDGKGKYTSIDGAIYEGEYKDDKLNGKGSYIYPNGSKYVGDFKDNVYNGHGVYTYENGDIYEGEFKYGYKKGYGTIKYRNNELYKGEWKNDLFEGNGTYVYKDKSVYEGEYLEGVRYGIGTYSCDAYKYIGEWKNNQKEGIGTYYLVDGSKVEVTIKDEKIIKGVHKNVNGDECKINTIDITEYEKYLMKNKMELSK
;
A
#
# COMPACT_ATOMS: atom_id res chain seq x y z
N MET A 1 -6.47 52.27 7.23
CA MET A 1 -5.51 52.34 6.11
C MET A 1 -4.07 52.12 6.57
N GLU A 2 -3.68 52.61 7.75
CA GLU A 2 -2.36 52.37 8.35
C GLU A 2 -2.09 50.90 8.73
N SER A 3 -3.10 50.15 9.18
CA SER A 3 -2.92 48.73 9.56
C SER A 3 -2.55 47.81 8.39
N ILE A 4 -3.04 48.10 7.18
CA ILE A 4 -2.71 47.34 5.97
C ILE A 4 -1.28 47.64 5.51
N LYS A 5 -0.85 48.90 5.63
CA LYS A 5 0.51 49.33 5.28
C LYS A 5 1.54 48.68 6.18
N SER A 6 1.27 48.64 7.49
CA SER A 6 2.09 47.94 8.48
C SER A 6 2.17 46.43 8.22
N TYR A 7 1.06 45.79 7.82
CA TYR A 7 1.06 44.37 7.44
C TYR A 7 1.95 44.09 6.22
N PHE A 8 1.92 44.93 5.18
CA PHE A 8 2.76 44.76 3.99
C PHE A 8 4.25 44.97 4.30
N GLU A 9 4.61 45.94 5.13
CA GLU A 9 6.01 46.16 5.54
C GLU A 9 6.56 44.98 6.36
N ILE A 10 5.74 44.44 7.28
CA ILE A 10 6.13 43.27 8.09
C ILE A 10 6.30 42.02 7.21
N VAL A 11 5.37 41.76 6.28
CA VAL A 11 5.47 40.61 5.36
C VAL A 11 6.68 40.74 4.43
N PHE A 12 6.97 41.95 3.94
CA PHE A 12 8.14 42.21 3.09
C PHE A 12 9.46 42.00 3.86
N LEU A 13 9.56 42.48 5.10
CA LEU A 13 10.72 42.27 5.97
C LEU A 13 10.92 40.79 6.30
N ILE A 14 9.84 40.05 6.60
CA ILE A 14 9.90 38.60 6.81
C ILE A 14 10.35 37.88 5.54
N PHE A 15 9.91 38.32 4.36
CA PHE A 15 10.33 37.73 3.08
C PHE A 15 11.81 37.99 2.78
N ILE A 16 12.34 39.17 3.10
CA ILE A 16 13.78 39.47 2.99
C ILE A 16 14.60 38.61 3.95
N LEU A 17 14.14 38.46 5.20
CA LEU A 17 14.82 37.60 6.19
C LEU A 17 14.77 36.12 5.81
N LEU A 18 13.64 35.62 5.30
CA LEU A 18 13.52 34.24 4.85
C LEU A 18 14.31 33.98 3.56
N SER A 19 14.34 34.94 2.63
CA SER A 19 15.10 34.80 1.37
C SER A 19 16.61 34.79 1.61
N SER A 20 17.13 35.60 2.54
CA SER A 20 18.56 35.58 2.91
C SER A 20 18.98 34.27 3.58
N ILE A 21 18.15 33.70 4.46
CA ILE A 21 18.38 32.37 5.05
C ILE A 21 18.34 31.27 3.98
N PHE A 22 17.39 31.34 3.04
CA PHE A 22 17.23 30.36 1.98
C PHE A 22 18.34 30.43 0.92
N ILE A 23 18.83 31.63 0.61
CA ILE A 23 20.02 31.85 -0.23
C ILE A 23 21.24 31.24 0.45
N GLY A 24 21.42 31.44 1.75
CA GLY A 24 22.48 30.78 2.53
C GLY A 24 22.40 29.25 2.45
N PHE A 25 21.20 28.68 2.57
CA PHE A 25 20.99 27.24 2.44
C PHE A 25 21.26 26.73 1.02
N LYS A 26 20.85 27.46 -0.02
CA LYS A 26 21.16 27.08 -1.42
C LYS A 26 22.65 27.18 -1.73
N ILE A 27 23.38 28.17 -1.20
CA ILE A 27 24.84 28.25 -1.33
C ILE A 27 25.50 27.05 -0.63
N LEU A 28 25.02 26.67 0.56
CA LEU A 28 25.53 25.51 1.28
C LEU A 28 25.28 24.19 0.51
N VAL A 29 24.08 24.01 -0.06
CA VAL A 29 23.74 22.85 -0.90
C VAL A 29 24.59 22.84 -2.18
N LEU A 30 24.80 23.98 -2.83
CA LEU A 30 25.66 24.10 -4.01
C LEU A 30 27.11 23.74 -3.67
N ILE A 31 27.63 24.17 -2.51
CA ILE A 31 28.98 23.79 -2.02
C ILE A 31 29.07 22.28 -1.77
N ILE A 32 27.99 21.65 -1.27
CA ILE A 32 27.92 20.20 -1.05
C ILE A 32 27.83 19.43 -2.38
N GLU A 33 27.09 19.94 -3.37
CA GLU A 33 26.95 19.34 -4.69
C GLU A 33 28.22 19.48 -5.54
N ILE A 34 28.91 20.63 -5.46
CA ILE A 34 30.22 20.82 -6.09
C ILE A 34 31.26 19.84 -5.52
N LYS A 35 31.16 19.48 -4.23
CA LYS A 35 32.00 18.44 -3.61
C LYS A 35 31.66 17.01 -4.04
N LYS A 36 30.49 16.78 -4.64
CA LYS A 36 30.01 15.45 -5.08
C LYS A 36 29.89 15.39 -6.60
N GLY A 37 30.99 15.59 -7.31
CA GLY A 37 31.02 15.45 -8.76
C GLY A 37 30.68 14.02 -9.23
N LYS A 38 29.67 13.89 -10.10
CA LYS A 38 29.61 12.92 -11.22
C LYS A 38 28.42 13.20 -12.15
N GLN A 39 28.73 13.58 -13.39
CA GLN A 39 27.81 13.67 -14.52
C GLN A 39 27.33 12.27 -14.94
N LYS A 40 26.04 12.11 -15.28
CA LYS A 40 25.60 11.15 -16.30
C LYS A 40 24.43 11.69 -17.13
N ASN A 41 24.67 11.75 -18.43
CA ASN A 41 23.70 12.00 -19.50
C ASN A 41 22.74 10.80 -19.63
N PHE A 42 21.45 11.07 -19.85
CA PHE A 42 20.52 10.08 -20.39
C PHE A 42 19.55 10.74 -21.38
N ASN A 43 19.57 10.19 -22.61
CA ASN A 43 18.65 10.50 -23.71
C ASN A 43 17.29 9.86 -23.45
N PHE A 44 16.20 10.61 -23.69
CA PHE A 44 14.83 10.13 -23.56
C PHE A 44 14.22 9.80 -24.92
N ARG A 45 13.57 8.65 -25.02
CA ARG A 45 12.63 8.30 -26.10
C ARG A 45 11.27 8.01 -25.46
N CYS A 46 10.23 8.68 -25.95
CA CYS A 46 8.89 8.68 -25.39
C CYS A 46 7.97 7.80 -26.24
N THR A 47 7.18 6.93 -25.61
CA THR A 47 5.99 6.32 -26.21
C THR A 47 4.86 6.28 -25.19
N THR A 48 3.69 6.72 -25.63
CA THR A 48 2.49 7.03 -24.85
C THR A 48 1.53 5.85 -24.85
N LYS A 49 0.84 5.58 -23.73
CA LYS A 49 -0.56 5.12 -23.70
C LYS A 49 -1.19 5.36 -22.32
N GLN A 50 -2.47 5.75 -22.36
CA GLN A 50 -3.28 6.38 -21.32
C GLN A 50 -3.98 5.35 -20.42
N ASN A 51 -4.24 5.69 -19.14
CA ASN A 51 -5.59 6.00 -18.62
C ASN A 51 -5.68 5.96 -17.08
N ILE A 52 -6.04 7.11 -16.50
CA ILE A 52 -7.18 7.43 -15.60
C ILE A 52 -6.76 8.69 -14.84
N ILE A 53 -7.38 9.82 -15.19
CA ILE A 53 -6.99 11.19 -14.82
C ILE A 53 -8.09 11.75 -13.92
N PHE A 54 -7.78 12.09 -12.66
CA PHE A 54 -8.50 13.18 -11.99
C PHE A 54 -8.15 14.46 -12.77
N PRO A 55 -9.12 15.30 -13.16
CA PRO A 55 -8.84 16.42 -14.05
C PRO A 55 -7.96 17.43 -13.32
N VAL A 56 -6.65 17.37 -13.57
CA VAL A 56 -5.80 18.55 -13.47
C VAL A 56 -6.36 19.51 -14.50
N ARG A 57 -7.02 20.56 -14.04
CA ARG A 57 -7.17 21.77 -14.85
C ARG A 57 -5.75 22.22 -15.16
N LYS A 58 -5.26 21.88 -16.36
CA LYS A 58 -4.27 22.74 -17.03
C LYS A 58 -4.79 24.15 -16.83
N SER A 59 -4.03 25.03 -16.21
CA SER A 59 -4.42 26.45 -16.18
C SER A 59 -4.70 26.82 -17.64
N GLU A 60 -5.89 27.34 -17.93
CA GLU A 60 -6.28 27.82 -19.27
C GLU A 60 -5.26 28.83 -19.85
N TYR A 61 -4.34 29.33 -19.02
CA TYR A 61 -3.11 30.05 -19.39
C TYR A 61 -2.24 29.33 -20.44
N PHE A 62 -2.31 28.00 -20.54
CA PHE A 62 -1.48 27.22 -21.45
C PHE A 62 -1.92 27.24 -22.91
N GLU A 63 -3.22 27.44 -23.18
CA GLU A 63 -3.71 27.52 -24.56
C GLU A 63 -3.78 28.96 -25.09
N SER A 64 -3.81 29.97 -24.20
CA SER A 64 -3.98 31.37 -24.60
C SER A 64 -2.69 32.13 -24.93
N ASN A 65 -1.49 31.63 -24.59
CA ASN A 65 -0.23 32.36 -24.81
C ASN A 65 0.43 32.10 -26.18
N LYS A 66 -0.38 32.06 -27.25
CA LYS A 66 0.11 32.27 -28.62
C LYS A 66 -0.24 33.65 -29.19
N GLU A 67 -0.97 34.47 -28.46
CA GLU A 67 -1.34 35.81 -28.92
C GLU A 67 -0.48 36.88 -28.26
N ASN A 68 0.09 37.73 -29.12
CA ASN A 68 1.00 38.81 -28.79
C ASN A 68 0.44 39.68 -27.66
N HIS A 69 1.21 39.80 -26.57
CA HIS A 69 1.01 40.81 -25.53
C HIS A 69 1.43 42.19 -26.07
N ASN A 70 0.64 42.73 -27.01
CA ASN A 70 0.78 44.10 -27.46
C ASN A 70 0.11 45.01 -26.44
N SER A 71 0.93 45.58 -25.57
CA SER A 71 0.52 46.70 -24.75
C SER A 71 0.44 47.97 -25.61
N ASN A 72 -0.69 48.66 -25.61
CA ASN A 72 -0.70 50.10 -25.93
C ASN A 72 -0.01 50.86 -24.79
N ILE A 73 1.32 50.83 -24.76
CA ILE A 73 2.13 51.73 -23.91
C ILE A 73 2.24 53.05 -24.66
N GLN A 74 1.18 53.86 -24.59
CA GLN A 74 1.32 55.27 -24.88
C GLN A 74 1.88 55.97 -23.64
N ASN A 75 3.16 56.34 -23.74
CA ASN A 75 3.86 57.42 -23.07
C ASN A 75 3.44 57.73 -21.62
N ARG A 76 4.27 57.34 -20.65
CA ARG A 76 4.40 58.10 -19.40
C ARG A 76 5.83 58.07 -18.87
N LYS A 77 6.34 59.28 -18.66
CA LYS A 77 7.68 59.62 -18.20
C LYS A 77 7.97 58.98 -16.85
N GLN A 78 9.21 58.51 -16.69
CA GLN A 78 9.81 58.22 -15.40
C GLN A 78 9.85 59.50 -14.56
N GLU A 79 9.03 59.58 -13.52
CA GLU A 79 9.28 60.44 -12.38
C GLU A 79 9.41 59.57 -11.15
N THR A 80 10.51 59.82 -10.44
CA THR A 80 10.96 59.14 -9.23
C THR A 80 9.95 59.29 -8.10
N ASN A 81 9.17 58.23 -7.88
CA ASN A 81 8.54 57.90 -6.61
C ASN A 81 8.15 56.42 -6.71
N GLU A 82 8.64 55.57 -5.79
CA GLU A 82 8.51 54.11 -5.77
C GLU A 82 7.06 53.64 -5.54
N ARG A 83 6.15 54.01 -6.44
CA ARG A 83 4.77 53.58 -6.45
C ARG A 83 4.61 52.71 -7.67
N TYR A 84 4.84 51.40 -7.51
CA TYR A 84 4.46 50.44 -8.54
C TYR A 84 2.97 50.63 -8.86
N GLU A 85 2.67 51.22 -10.02
CA GLU A 85 1.31 51.40 -10.52
C GLU A 85 0.71 50.04 -10.85
N ILE A 86 -0.61 49.91 -10.69
CA ILE A 86 -1.32 48.69 -11.08
C ILE A 86 -1.54 48.75 -12.59
N ILE A 87 -0.88 47.86 -13.31
CA ILE A 87 -1.02 47.70 -14.76
C ILE A 87 -2.23 46.82 -15.00
N LYS A 88 -3.23 47.34 -15.72
CA LYS A 88 -4.37 46.57 -16.20
C LYS A 88 -4.14 46.24 -17.67
N TYR A 89 -4.13 44.96 -18.00
CA TYR A 89 -3.99 44.48 -19.37
C TYR A 89 -5.35 44.30 -20.04
N ASP A 90 -5.38 44.40 -21.37
CA ASP A 90 -6.60 44.26 -22.17
C ASP A 90 -7.24 42.87 -22.03
N ASN A 91 -6.42 41.85 -21.73
CA ASN A 91 -6.90 40.50 -21.46
C ASN A 91 -7.66 40.37 -20.12
N GLY A 92 -7.66 41.42 -19.28
CA GLY A 92 -8.31 41.46 -17.97
C GLY A 92 -7.40 41.11 -16.78
N ASP A 93 -6.11 40.83 -17.03
CA ASP A 93 -5.12 40.63 -15.98
C ASP A 93 -4.75 41.98 -15.32
N ALA A 94 -4.41 41.93 -14.04
CA ALA A 94 -3.88 43.08 -13.30
C ALA A 94 -2.55 42.71 -12.65
N TYR A 95 -1.50 43.48 -12.93
CA TYR A 95 -0.16 43.26 -12.42
C TYR A 95 0.36 44.44 -11.61
N LYS A 96 1.11 44.15 -10.56
CA LYS A 96 1.89 45.11 -9.80
C LYS A 96 3.24 44.49 -9.50
N GLY A 97 4.31 45.05 -10.04
CA GLY A 97 5.67 44.56 -9.83
C GLY A 97 6.66 45.21 -10.79
N GLU A 98 7.87 44.67 -10.82
CA GLU A 98 8.93 45.18 -11.69
C GLU A 98 8.65 44.84 -13.17
N LEU A 99 9.13 45.73 -14.05
CA LEU A 99 9.11 45.54 -15.50
C LEU A 99 10.52 45.76 -16.05
N VAL A 100 10.92 44.90 -16.99
CA VAL A 100 12.14 45.08 -17.79
C VAL A 100 11.73 44.95 -19.25
N ASN A 101 12.01 45.98 -20.06
CA ASN A 101 11.64 46.05 -21.47
C ASN A 101 10.14 45.78 -21.73
N GLY A 102 9.28 46.32 -20.85
CA GLY A 102 7.82 46.13 -20.93
C GLY A 102 7.30 44.75 -20.47
N LYS A 103 8.19 43.82 -20.11
CA LYS A 103 7.84 42.47 -19.65
C LYS A 103 7.91 42.35 -18.13
N ARG A 104 7.02 41.57 -17.52
CA ARG A 104 7.04 41.26 -16.09
C ARG A 104 8.33 40.55 -15.74
N ASN A 105 9.07 41.15 -14.82
CA ASN A 105 10.35 40.68 -14.33
C ASN A 105 10.43 40.95 -12.82
N GLY A 106 11.42 40.39 -12.13
CA GLY A 106 11.63 40.65 -10.70
C GLY A 106 10.45 40.17 -9.85
N PHE A 107 10.24 40.77 -8.68
CA PHE A 107 9.11 40.39 -7.84
C PHE A 107 7.82 41.09 -8.29
N GLY A 108 6.71 40.35 -8.31
CA GLY A 108 5.44 40.93 -8.69
C GLY A 108 4.23 40.09 -8.30
N VAL A 109 3.09 40.75 -8.25
CA VAL A 109 1.77 40.17 -7.98
C VAL A 109 0.93 40.32 -9.24
N CYS A 110 0.39 39.21 -9.75
CA CYS A 110 -0.56 39.20 -10.85
C CYS A 110 -1.88 38.61 -10.36
N ILE A 111 -2.99 39.31 -10.62
CA ILE A 111 -4.34 38.77 -10.53
C ILE A 111 -4.78 38.51 -11.97
N PHE A 112 -4.99 37.26 -12.31
CA PHE A 112 -5.38 36.86 -13.65
C PHE A 112 -6.88 37.11 -13.88
N LYS A 113 -7.30 37.19 -15.14
CA LYS A 113 -8.72 37.33 -15.54
C LYS A 113 -9.63 36.33 -14.84
N ASN A 114 -9.15 35.09 -14.70
CA ASN A 114 -9.88 33.98 -14.07
C ASN A 114 -9.95 34.05 -12.53
N LYS A 115 -9.45 35.15 -11.93
CA LYS A 115 -9.35 35.42 -10.49
C LYS A 115 -8.30 34.61 -9.73
N ASP A 116 -7.50 33.81 -10.42
CA ASP A 116 -6.30 33.26 -9.83
C ASP A 116 -5.30 34.38 -9.52
N ARG A 117 -4.42 34.15 -8.56
CA ARG A 117 -3.41 35.12 -8.13
C ARG A 117 -2.05 34.46 -8.01
N TYR A 118 -1.04 35.06 -8.63
CA TYR A 118 0.36 34.70 -8.43
C TYR A 118 1.10 35.81 -7.69
N GLU A 119 1.93 35.42 -6.73
CA GLU A 119 2.83 36.29 -5.98
C GLU A 119 4.21 35.66 -5.99
N GLY A 120 5.18 36.27 -6.67
CA GLY A 120 6.52 35.68 -6.74
C GLY A 120 7.40 36.32 -7.78
N LEU A 121 8.49 35.62 -8.10
CA LEU A 121 9.44 36.08 -9.11
C LEU A 121 8.91 35.84 -10.52
N TRP A 122 9.16 36.79 -11.40
CA TRP A 122 8.85 36.80 -12.81
C TRP A 122 10.14 36.90 -13.63
N LYS A 123 10.15 36.25 -14.78
CA LYS A 123 11.21 36.41 -15.78
C LYS A 123 10.57 36.39 -17.17
N ASP A 124 10.71 37.48 -17.90
CA ASP A 124 10.18 37.62 -19.26
C ASP A 124 8.71 37.17 -19.38
N ASP A 125 7.84 37.70 -18.52
CA ASP A 125 6.40 37.38 -18.42
C ASP A 125 6.04 35.97 -17.93
N LEU A 126 7.03 35.17 -17.53
CA LEU A 126 6.82 33.84 -17.00
C LEU A 126 7.07 33.79 -15.49
N MET A 127 6.18 33.10 -14.77
CA MET A 127 6.40 32.75 -13.37
C MET A 127 7.71 31.95 -13.25
N HIS A 128 8.56 32.33 -12.28
CA HIS A 128 9.91 31.81 -12.17
C HIS A 128 10.36 31.71 -10.71
N SER A 129 11.26 30.77 -10.41
CA SER A 129 11.84 30.57 -9.08
C SER A 129 10.75 30.43 -8.00
N ILE A 130 10.94 30.99 -6.82
CA ILE A 130 9.98 30.89 -5.73
C ILE A 130 8.76 31.77 -5.99
N GLY A 131 7.58 31.18 -5.85
CA GLY A 131 6.32 31.90 -5.90
C GLY A 131 5.21 31.18 -5.15
N LYS A 132 4.09 31.88 -5.02
CA LYS A 132 2.84 31.38 -4.47
C LYS A 132 1.73 31.61 -5.49
N TYR A 133 1.03 30.55 -5.83
CA TYR A 133 -0.15 30.59 -6.68
C TYR A 133 -1.38 30.29 -5.84
N ILE A 134 -2.39 31.14 -5.92
CA ILE A 134 -3.67 31.03 -5.23
C ILE A 134 -4.73 30.87 -6.30
N TYR A 135 -5.33 29.69 -6.36
CA TYR A 135 -6.41 29.39 -7.30
C TYR A 135 -7.72 29.98 -6.78
N LYS A 136 -8.64 30.29 -7.70
CA LYS A 136 -9.96 30.84 -7.36
C LYS A 136 -10.79 29.97 -6.39
N ASP A 137 -10.53 28.67 -6.34
CA ASP A 137 -11.19 27.71 -5.46
C ASP A 137 -10.59 27.67 -4.04
N GLY A 138 -9.57 28.50 -3.77
CA GLY A 138 -8.84 28.56 -2.50
C GLY A 138 -7.71 27.53 -2.38
N THR A 139 -7.50 26.66 -3.37
CA THR A 139 -6.29 25.85 -3.47
C THR A 139 -5.09 26.78 -3.56
N THR A 140 -3.97 26.42 -2.94
CA THR A 140 -2.72 27.17 -3.05
C THR A 140 -1.56 26.25 -3.38
N TYR A 141 -0.64 26.77 -4.19
CA TYR A 141 0.69 26.23 -4.38
C TYR A 141 1.72 27.22 -3.84
N SER A 142 2.77 26.75 -3.20
CA SER A 142 3.94 27.56 -2.86
C SER A 142 5.20 26.75 -3.11
N GLY A 143 6.08 27.24 -3.95
CA GLY A 143 7.28 26.48 -4.34
C GLY A 143 7.97 27.04 -5.56
N ASP A 144 8.79 26.18 -6.15
CA ASP A 144 9.58 26.48 -7.34
C ASP A 144 8.71 26.53 -8.62
N PHE A 145 9.03 27.48 -9.49
CA PHE A 145 8.48 27.67 -10.83
C PHE A 145 9.63 27.78 -11.85
N ARG A 146 9.44 27.25 -13.06
CA ARG A 146 10.38 27.41 -14.17
C ARG A 146 9.60 27.52 -15.47
N LEU A 147 9.87 28.55 -16.27
CA LEU A 147 9.18 28.79 -17.55
C LEU A 147 7.64 28.80 -17.41
N GLY A 148 7.13 29.43 -16.34
CA GLY A 148 5.70 29.55 -16.11
C GLY A 148 5.02 28.31 -15.54
N ILE A 149 5.77 27.24 -15.22
CA ILE A 149 5.20 26.02 -14.62
C ILE A 149 5.82 25.66 -13.29
N ILE A 150 5.03 24.96 -12.50
CA ILE A 150 5.44 24.30 -11.27
C ILE A 150 6.49 23.22 -11.59
N GLU A 151 7.63 23.30 -10.94
CA GLU A 151 8.81 22.45 -11.17
C GLU A 151 9.64 22.46 -9.89
N GLY A 152 10.34 21.39 -9.53
CA GLY A 152 11.20 21.40 -8.34
C GLY A 152 10.41 21.09 -7.08
N VAL A 153 10.69 21.77 -5.96
CA VAL A 153 10.05 21.44 -4.67
C VAL A 153 8.95 22.45 -4.34
N GLY A 154 7.83 21.96 -3.84
CA GLY A 154 6.73 22.83 -3.45
C GLY A 154 5.74 22.18 -2.48
N MET A 155 4.72 22.97 -2.16
CA MET A 155 3.62 22.59 -1.29
C MET A 155 2.30 22.98 -1.94
N TYR A 156 1.41 22.00 -2.12
CA TYR A 156 0.00 22.23 -2.39
C TYR A 156 -0.80 22.18 -1.09
N THR A 157 -1.65 23.18 -0.86
CA THR A 157 -2.76 23.09 0.10
C THR A 157 -4.05 23.12 -0.70
N PHE A 158 -4.74 21.99 -0.74
CA PHE A 158 -5.97 21.81 -1.50
C PHE A 158 -7.16 22.50 -0.80
N SER A 159 -8.21 22.81 -1.56
CA SER A 159 -9.45 23.41 -1.02
C SER A 159 -10.10 22.56 0.07
N ASN A 160 -9.98 21.23 -0.02
CA ASN A 160 -10.42 20.26 1.00
C ASN A 160 -9.51 20.21 2.24
N LYS A 161 -8.46 21.03 2.32
CA LYS A 161 -7.42 21.12 3.36
C LYS A 161 -6.42 19.96 3.39
N ASP A 162 -6.42 19.08 2.40
CA ASP A 162 -5.30 18.17 2.21
C ASP A 162 -4.04 18.97 1.85
N ILE A 163 -2.89 18.44 2.23
CA ILE A 163 -1.60 19.08 2.00
C ILE A 163 -0.70 18.07 1.30
N PHE A 164 -0.13 18.46 0.16
CA PHE A 164 1.00 17.74 -0.44
C PHE A 164 2.27 18.59 -0.32
N LYS A 165 3.37 17.97 0.08
CA LYS A 165 4.71 18.56 0.06
C LYS A 165 5.65 17.61 -0.67
N GLY A 166 6.35 18.07 -1.70
CA GLY A 166 7.24 17.18 -2.43
C GLY A 166 7.78 17.76 -3.72
N GLU A 167 8.30 16.85 -4.53
CA GLU A 167 8.90 17.12 -5.82
C GLU A 167 7.85 17.17 -6.93
N PHE A 168 8.06 18.08 -7.88
CA PHE A 168 7.25 18.32 -9.06
C PHE A 168 8.10 18.33 -10.31
N LYS A 169 7.53 17.81 -11.38
CA LYS A 169 8.09 17.89 -12.73
C LYS A 169 6.96 18.16 -13.72
N ASN A 170 7.11 19.21 -14.52
CA ASN A 170 6.10 19.63 -15.49
C ASN A 170 4.70 19.83 -14.87
N GLY A 171 4.64 20.38 -13.66
CA GLY A 171 3.39 20.62 -12.93
C GLY A 171 2.77 19.40 -12.25
N LEU A 172 3.37 18.20 -12.37
CA LEU A 172 2.86 16.97 -11.76
C LEU A 172 3.75 16.53 -10.60
N LYS A 173 3.18 15.91 -9.57
CA LYS A 173 3.95 15.28 -8.48
C LYS A 173 4.84 14.20 -9.08
N ASN A 174 6.14 14.29 -8.85
CA ASN A 174 7.13 13.41 -9.45
C ASN A 174 8.39 13.37 -8.58
N GLY A 175 8.74 12.21 -8.01
CA GLY A 175 9.80 12.10 -7.01
C GLY A 175 9.23 11.86 -5.60
N LYS A 176 9.95 12.25 -4.55
CA LYS A 176 9.49 12.04 -3.17
C LYS A 176 8.43 13.06 -2.78
N GLY A 177 7.49 12.63 -1.95
CA GLY A 177 6.48 13.52 -1.39
C GLY A 177 5.79 12.98 -0.15
N VAL A 178 5.06 13.87 0.50
CA VAL A 178 4.22 13.62 1.66
C VAL A 178 2.83 14.19 1.39
N ILE A 179 1.81 13.35 1.53
CA ILE A 179 0.42 13.81 1.62
C ILE A 179 -0.02 13.72 3.09
N SER A 180 -0.55 14.82 3.61
CA SER A 180 -1.28 14.85 4.87
C SER A 180 -2.73 15.12 4.53
N TYR A 181 -3.61 14.17 4.82
CA TYR A 181 -5.02 14.26 4.52
C TYR A 181 -5.76 14.93 5.68
N ARG A 182 -6.84 15.68 5.38
CA ARG A 182 -7.64 16.36 6.40
C ARG A 182 -8.25 15.39 7.42
N ASN A 183 -8.54 14.16 7.00
CA ASN A 183 -9.07 13.11 7.88
C ASN A 183 -8.05 12.60 8.91
N GLY A 184 -6.78 13.00 8.82
CA GLY A 184 -5.70 12.57 9.71
C GLY A 184 -4.79 11.51 9.09
N ASP A 185 -5.16 10.94 7.94
CA ASP A 185 -4.30 9.98 7.24
C ASP A 185 -3.04 10.65 6.72
N LYS A 186 -2.01 9.84 6.48
CA LYS A 186 -0.75 10.30 5.95
C LYS A 186 -0.18 9.31 4.95
N PHE A 187 0.38 9.83 3.87
CA PHE A 187 1.20 9.07 2.94
C PHE A 187 2.58 9.71 2.82
N ILE A 188 3.63 8.90 2.83
CA ILE A 188 5.02 9.31 2.60
C ILE A 188 5.61 8.33 1.58
N GLY A 189 6.06 8.81 0.42
CA GLY A 189 6.59 7.89 -0.59
C GLY A 189 6.97 8.57 -1.89
N TYR A 190 7.05 7.75 -2.94
CA TYR A 190 7.39 8.18 -4.27
C TYR A 190 6.14 8.38 -5.14
N PHE A 191 6.24 9.35 -6.04
CA PHE A 191 5.21 9.72 -6.99
C PHE A 191 5.77 9.72 -8.41
N LYS A 192 4.90 9.38 -9.36
CA LYS A 192 5.16 9.50 -10.79
C LYS A 192 3.89 9.97 -11.48
N ASN A 193 3.94 11.15 -12.07
CA ASN A 193 2.82 11.75 -12.81
C ASN A 193 1.54 11.79 -11.95
N ASP A 194 1.64 12.39 -10.76
CA ASP A 194 0.57 12.52 -9.75
C ASP A 194 0.14 11.26 -8.98
N LEU A 195 0.51 10.07 -9.44
CA LEU A 195 0.19 8.78 -8.82
C LEU A 195 1.30 8.32 -7.88
N LYS A 196 0.94 7.59 -6.81
CA LYS A 196 1.92 6.86 -5.97
C LYS A 196 2.55 5.76 -6.82
N ASP A 197 3.87 5.76 -6.92
CA ASP A 197 4.63 4.82 -7.74
C ASP A 197 6.02 4.62 -7.12
N GLY A 198 6.39 3.38 -6.81
CA GLY A 198 7.57 3.03 -6.04
C GLY A 198 7.27 2.85 -4.55
N LYS A 199 8.29 2.96 -3.69
CA LYS A 199 8.13 2.68 -2.26
C LYS A 199 7.28 3.75 -1.56
N GLY A 200 6.45 3.33 -0.61
CA GLY A 200 5.66 4.25 0.18
C GLY A 200 5.18 3.65 1.50
N LYS A 201 4.82 4.56 2.40
CA LYS A 201 4.19 4.26 3.68
C LYS A 201 2.90 5.05 3.79
N TYR A 202 1.81 4.35 4.03
CA TYR A 202 0.53 4.92 4.38
C TYR A 202 0.22 4.62 5.86
N THR A 203 -0.31 5.60 6.56
CA THR A 203 -0.76 5.49 7.94
C THR A 203 -2.13 6.14 8.01
N SER A 204 -3.15 5.36 8.33
CA SER A 204 -4.50 5.88 8.54
C SER A 204 -4.71 6.33 9.98
N ILE A 205 -5.70 7.18 10.19
CA ILE A 205 -6.07 7.70 11.50
C ILE A 205 -6.58 6.61 12.46
N ASP A 206 -7.12 5.51 11.93
CA ASP A 206 -7.60 4.35 12.68
C ASP A 206 -6.46 3.38 13.10
N GLY A 207 -5.21 3.68 12.72
CA GLY A 207 -4.03 2.91 13.11
C GLY A 207 -3.58 1.86 12.08
N ALA A 208 -4.27 1.71 10.95
CA ALA A 208 -3.77 0.85 9.88
C ALA A 208 -2.47 1.42 9.28
N ILE A 209 -1.51 0.55 8.99
CA ILE A 209 -0.23 0.93 8.40
C ILE A 209 0.06 0.02 7.22
N TYR A 210 0.28 0.61 6.05
CA TYR A 210 0.89 -0.09 4.92
C TYR A 210 2.29 0.46 4.67
N GLU A 211 3.25 -0.42 4.46
CA GLU A 211 4.60 -0.06 4.03
C GLU A 211 5.05 -1.05 2.95
N GLY A 212 5.29 -0.56 1.74
CA GLY A 212 5.57 -1.42 0.58
C GLY A 212 5.66 -0.68 -0.73
N GLU A 213 5.52 -1.42 -1.83
CA GLU A 213 5.58 -0.88 -3.18
C GLU A 213 4.20 -0.46 -3.71
N TYR A 214 4.17 0.64 -4.44
CA TYR A 214 3.01 1.16 -5.14
C TYR A 214 3.26 1.16 -6.64
N LYS A 215 2.20 0.92 -7.41
CA LYS A 215 2.19 1.10 -8.85
C LYS A 215 0.86 1.73 -9.24
N ASP A 216 0.93 2.92 -9.83
CA ASP A 216 -0.23 3.67 -10.31
C ASP A 216 -1.35 3.75 -9.23
N ASP A 217 -0.98 4.25 -8.04
CA ASP A 217 -1.82 4.38 -6.83
C ASP A 217 -2.25 3.07 -6.13
N LYS A 218 -1.87 1.91 -6.65
CA LYS A 218 -2.25 0.60 -6.08
C LYS A 218 -1.09 -0.09 -5.37
N LEU A 219 -1.39 -0.80 -4.27
CA LEU A 219 -0.44 -1.69 -3.61
C LEU A 219 -0.02 -2.79 -4.59
N ASN A 220 1.28 -2.92 -4.81
CA ASN A 220 1.87 -3.89 -5.73
C ASN A 220 3.21 -4.37 -5.17
N GLY A 221 3.78 -5.45 -5.70
CA GLY A 221 5.10 -5.94 -5.27
C GLY A 221 5.11 -6.39 -3.81
N LYS A 222 6.24 -6.21 -3.11
CA LYS A 222 6.37 -6.61 -1.70
C LYS A 222 5.84 -5.52 -0.77
N GLY A 223 5.15 -5.92 0.29
CA GLY A 223 4.70 -5.00 1.33
C GLY A 223 4.34 -5.66 2.65
N SER A 224 4.13 -4.82 3.66
CA SER A 224 3.60 -5.17 4.97
C SER A 224 2.35 -4.32 5.23
N TYR A 225 1.26 -4.96 5.62
CA TYR A 225 0.02 -4.30 6.05
C TYR A 225 -0.26 -4.69 7.51
N ILE A 226 -0.40 -3.71 8.39
CA ILE A 226 -0.83 -3.88 9.78
C ILE A 226 -2.23 -3.31 9.89
N TYR A 227 -3.16 -4.13 10.36
CA TYR A 227 -4.56 -3.77 10.53
C TYR A 227 -4.80 -3.10 11.89
N PRO A 228 -5.85 -2.29 12.04
CA PRO A 228 -6.22 -1.68 13.33
C PRO A 228 -6.44 -2.70 14.46
N ASN A 229 -6.91 -3.90 14.13
CA ASN A 229 -7.09 -4.99 15.10
C ASN A 229 -5.79 -5.73 15.45
N GLY A 230 -4.64 -5.27 14.97
CA GLY A 230 -3.33 -5.89 15.22
C GLY A 230 -2.98 -7.07 14.31
N SER A 231 -3.91 -7.55 13.47
CA SER A 231 -3.58 -8.53 12.43
C SER A 231 -2.54 -7.94 11.46
N LYS A 232 -1.72 -8.79 10.84
CA LYS A 232 -0.63 -8.35 9.97
C LYS A 232 -0.45 -9.27 8.79
N TYR A 233 -0.29 -8.70 7.60
CA TYR A 233 0.15 -9.41 6.41
C TYR A 233 1.51 -8.91 5.95
N VAL A 234 2.41 -9.82 5.58
CA VAL A 234 3.68 -9.52 4.92
C VAL A 234 3.81 -10.43 3.72
N GLY A 235 3.89 -9.87 2.52
CA GLY A 235 3.94 -10.69 1.31
C GLY A 235 3.79 -9.91 0.03
N ASP A 236 3.40 -10.64 -1.02
CA ASP A 236 3.15 -10.10 -2.35
C ASP A 236 1.77 -9.47 -2.47
N PHE A 237 1.73 -8.32 -3.15
CA PHE A 237 0.54 -7.59 -3.54
C PHE A 237 0.48 -7.44 -5.06
N LYS A 238 -0.74 -7.46 -5.59
CA LYS A 238 -1.03 -7.07 -6.96
C LYS A 238 -2.36 -6.36 -7.00
N ASP A 239 -2.40 -5.15 -7.56
CA ASP A 239 -3.63 -4.38 -7.69
C ASP A 239 -4.46 -4.28 -6.40
N ASN A 240 -3.81 -3.96 -5.26
CA ASN A 240 -4.41 -3.86 -3.92
C ASN A 240 -4.80 -5.18 -3.22
N VAL A 241 -4.62 -6.34 -3.85
CA VAL A 241 -4.96 -7.64 -3.24
C VAL A 241 -3.72 -8.49 -2.97
N TYR A 242 -3.80 -9.38 -1.98
CA TYR A 242 -2.75 -10.39 -1.75
C TYR A 242 -2.67 -11.33 -2.95
N ASN A 243 -1.47 -11.47 -3.51
CA ASN A 243 -1.28 -12.25 -4.73
C ASN A 243 0.17 -12.70 -4.86
N GLY A 244 0.43 -13.99 -4.65
CA GLY A 244 1.79 -14.54 -4.52
C GLY A 244 1.99 -15.14 -3.13
N HIS A 245 3.21 -15.12 -2.60
CA HIS A 245 3.49 -15.72 -1.30
C HIS A 245 3.39 -14.68 -0.18
N GLY A 246 2.88 -15.08 0.98
CA GLY A 246 2.79 -14.20 2.14
C GLY A 246 2.61 -14.92 3.46
N VAL A 247 2.80 -14.15 4.53
CA VAL A 247 2.56 -14.54 5.92
C VAL A 247 1.46 -13.64 6.47
N TYR A 248 0.36 -14.24 6.92
CA TYR A 248 -0.72 -13.57 7.62
C TYR A 248 -0.72 -13.98 9.09
N THR A 249 -0.47 -13.03 9.98
CA THR A 249 -0.63 -13.18 11.43
C THR A 249 -1.99 -12.62 11.83
N TYR A 250 -2.85 -13.47 12.38
CA TYR A 250 -4.18 -13.10 12.84
C TYR A 250 -4.12 -12.46 14.23
N GLU A 251 -5.13 -11.66 14.55
CA GLU A 251 -5.31 -11.03 15.87
C GLU A 251 -5.30 -12.05 17.03
N ASN A 252 -5.86 -13.25 16.81
CA ASN A 252 -5.88 -14.30 17.81
C ASN A 252 -4.50 -14.96 18.04
N GLY A 253 -3.49 -14.66 17.21
CA GLY A 253 -2.15 -15.22 17.25
C GLY A 253 -1.92 -16.39 16.28
N ASP A 254 -2.92 -16.80 15.51
CA ASP A 254 -2.74 -17.79 14.45
C ASP A 254 -1.85 -17.21 13.33
N ILE A 255 -1.11 -18.07 12.65
CA ILE A 255 -0.19 -17.67 11.58
C ILE A 255 -0.44 -18.56 10.38
N TYR A 256 -0.78 -17.98 9.24
CA TYR A 256 -0.75 -18.65 7.95
C TYR A 256 0.44 -18.19 7.12
N GLU A 257 1.16 -19.12 6.52
CA GLU A 257 2.23 -18.89 5.56
C GLU A 257 1.98 -19.75 4.32
N GLY A 258 1.86 -19.13 3.14
CA GLY A 258 1.57 -19.86 1.91
C GLY A 258 1.24 -18.95 0.73
N GLU A 259 0.66 -19.54 -0.32
CA GLU A 259 0.24 -18.79 -1.50
C GLU A 259 -1.14 -18.14 -1.34
N PHE A 260 -1.26 -16.96 -1.93
CA PHE A 260 -2.48 -16.17 -2.02
C PHE A 260 -2.82 -15.90 -3.48
N LYS A 261 -4.11 -15.94 -3.81
CA LYS A 261 -4.62 -15.51 -5.12
C LYS A 261 -5.93 -14.75 -4.94
N TYR A 262 -5.94 -13.50 -5.39
CA TYR A 262 -7.09 -12.59 -5.24
C TYR A 262 -7.54 -12.41 -3.78
N GLY A 263 -6.59 -12.41 -2.84
CA GLY A 263 -6.88 -12.29 -1.41
C GLY A 263 -7.14 -13.61 -0.68
N TYR A 264 -7.43 -14.69 -1.40
CA TYR A 264 -7.72 -16.01 -0.81
C TYR A 264 -6.47 -16.88 -0.71
N LYS A 265 -6.38 -17.70 0.35
CA LYS A 265 -5.37 -18.77 0.44
C LYS A 265 -5.56 -19.76 -0.69
N LYS A 266 -4.45 -20.16 -1.30
CA LYS A 266 -4.42 -21.08 -2.43
C LYS A 266 -3.12 -21.89 -2.40
N GLY A 267 -3.07 -22.99 -3.15
CA GLY A 267 -1.82 -23.73 -3.37
C GLY A 267 -1.32 -24.33 -2.07
N TYR A 268 -0.01 -24.49 -1.92
CA TYR A 268 0.54 -25.04 -0.68
C TYR A 268 0.70 -23.97 0.40
N GLY A 269 0.33 -24.31 1.64
CA GLY A 269 0.46 -23.42 2.78
C GLY A 269 0.39 -24.13 4.12
N THR A 270 0.89 -23.45 5.16
CA THR A 270 0.87 -23.91 6.54
C THR A 270 0.10 -22.92 7.39
N ILE A 271 -0.88 -23.39 8.17
CA ILE A 271 -1.48 -22.62 9.27
C ILE A 271 -1.03 -23.21 10.59
N LYS A 272 -0.49 -22.37 11.46
CA LYS A 272 -0.18 -22.70 12.85
C LYS A 272 -1.16 -21.95 13.74
N TYR A 273 -1.91 -22.70 14.52
CA TYR A 273 -2.86 -22.15 15.46
C TYR A 273 -2.19 -21.84 16.79
N ARG A 274 -2.71 -20.86 17.54
CA ARG A 274 -2.19 -20.48 18.86
C ARG A 274 -2.26 -21.62 19.89
N ASN A 275 -3.20 -22.55 19.72
CA ASN A 275 -3.32 -23.75 20.56
C ASN A 275 -2.28 -24.85 20.24
N ASN A 276 -1.32 -24.55 19.34
CA ASN A 276 -0.29 -25.45 18.80
C ASN A 276 -0.78 -26.52 17.82
N GLU A 277 -2.05 -26.44 17.38
CA GLU A 277 -2.48 -27.21 16.21
C GLU A 277 -1.81 -26.65 14.96
N LEU A 278 -1.66 -27.50 13.95
CA LEU A 278 -1.02 -27.13 12.71
C LEU A 278 -1.67 -27.88 11.56
N TYR A 279 -1.91 -27.19 10.46
CA TYR A 279 -2.19 -27.83 9.17
C TYR A 279 -1.14 -27.39 8.15
N LYS A 280 -0.65 -28.34 7.37
CA LYS A 280 0.23 -28.12 6.22
C LYS A 280 -0.29 -28.93 5.04
N GLY A 281 -0.61 -28.29 3.94
CA GLY A 281 -1.16 -28.98 2.77
C GLY A 281 -1.61 -28.03 1.68
N GLU A 282 -2.45 -28.53 0.78
CA GLU A 282 -3.05 -27.75 -0.29
C GLU A 282 -4.26 -26.93 0.19
N TRP A 283 -4.45 -25.77 -0.41
CA TRP A 283 -5.49 -24.79 -0.10
C TRP A 283 -6.22 -24.37 -1.36
N LYS A 284 -7.52 -24.13 -1.22
CA LYS A 284 -8.37 -23.59 -2.28
C LYS A 284 -9.45 -22.72 -1.67
N ASN A 285 -9.40 -21.43 -1.99
CA ASN A 285 -10.40 -20.44 -1.54
C ASN A 285 -10.59 -20.47 -0.01
N ASP A 286 -9.48 -20.39 0.72
CA ASP A 286 -9.43 -20.44 2.21
C ASP A 286 -9.75 -21.79 2.87
N LEU A 287 -10.07 -22.83 2.10
CA LEU A 287 -10.34 -24.17 2.61
C LEU A 287 -9.14 -25.11 2.37
N PHE A 288 -8.98 -26.09 3.26
CA PHE A 288 -8.09 -27.24 3.01
C PHE A 288 -8.59 -28.03 1.80
N GLU A 289 -7.68 -28.42 0.92
CA GLU A 289 -7.96 -29.19 -0.29
C GLU A 289 -6.83 -30.22 -0.48
N GLY A 290 -7.04 -31.23 -1.31
CA GLY A 290 -5.97 -32.13 -1.74
C GLY A 290 -5.29 -32.84 -0.58
N ASN A 291 -3.99 -33.09 -0.68
CA ASN A 291 -3.25 -33.77 0.38
C ASN A 291 -2.79 -32.80 1.46
N GLY A 292 -2.93 -33.19 2.73
CA GLY A 292 -2.44 -32.41 3.84
C GLY A 292 -2.16 -33.21 5.10
N THR A 293 -1.39 -32.60 5.98
CA THR A 293 -1.06 -33.10 7.32
C THR A 293 -1.65 -32.14 8.36
N TYR A 294 -2.45 -32.67 9.28
CA TYR A 294 -2.98 -31.96 10.43
C TYR A 294 -2.41 -32.55 11.71
N VAL A 295 -1.74 -31.72 12.51
CA VAL A 295 -1.23 -32.06 13.83
C VAL A 295 -2.19 -31.46 14.86
N TYR A 296 -2.84 -32.31 15.63
CA TYR A 296 -3.79 -31.94 16.67
C TYR A 296 -3.07 -31.52 17.95
N LYS A 297 -3.81 -30.86 18.86
CA LYS A 297 -3.28 -30.38 20.14
C LYS A 297 -2.70 -31.50 21.00
N ASP A 298 -3.29 -32.68 20.94
CA ASP A 298 -2.85 -33.89 21.64
C ASP A 298 -1.65 -34.59 20.97
N LYS A 299 -1.08 -33.97 19.92
CA LYS A 299 -0.01 -34.49 19.06
C LYS A 299 -0.41 -35.67 18.18
N SER A 300 -1.69 -36.06 18.17
CA SER A 300 -2.16 -36.96 17.12
C SER A 300 -2.04 -36.27 15.76
N VAL A 301 -1.91 -37.07 14.71
CA VAL A 301 -1.63 -36.59 13.35
C VAL A 301 -2.59 -37.24 12.38
N TYR A 302 -3.21 -36.44 11.52
CA TYR A 302 -3.88 -36.93 10.32
C TYR A 302 -3.06 -36.56 9.09
N GLU A 303 -2.83 -37.52 8.19
CA GLU A 303 -2.21 -37.33 6.88
C GLU A 303 -3.11 -37.95 5.83
N GLY A 304 -3.64 -37.16 4.91
CA GLY A 304 -4.54 -37.68 3.88
C GLY A 304 -5.21 -36.60 3.05
N GLU A 305 -6.24 -37.01 2.33
CA GLU A 305 -6.97 -36.14 1.42
C GLU A 305 -8.00 -35.25 2.17
N TYR A 306 -8.21 -34.06 1.62
CA TYR A 306 -9.17 -33.06 2.02
C TYR A 306 -9.98 -32.60 0.80
N LEU A 307 -11.28 -32.39 1.01
CA LEU A 307 -12.18 -31.83 0.00
C LEU A 307 -13.04 -30.78 0.70
N GLU A 308 -13.01 -29.53 0.22
CA GLU A 308 -13.81 -28.42 0.79
C GLU A 308 -13.63 -28.26 2.32
N GLY A 309 -12.41 -28.44 2.81
CA GLY A 309 -12.07 -28.26 4.22
C GLY A 309 -12.30 -29.48 5.12
N VAL A 310 -12.88 -30.58 4.60
CA VAL A 310 -13.13 -31.80 5.39
C VAL A 310 -12.25 -32.96 4.94
N ARG A 311 -11.86 -33.84 5.88
CA ARG A 311 -11.14 -35.08 5.57
C ARG A 311 -11.99 -35.97 4.68
N TYR A 312 -11.39 -36.46 3.61
CA TYR A 312 -12.02 -37.27 2.58
C TYR A 312 -11.02 -38.32 2.06
N GLY A 313 -11.46 -39.28 1.25
CA GLY A 313 -10.57 -40.19 0.52
C GLY A 313 -9.78 -41.12 1.45
N ILE A 314 -8.55 -41.45 1.09
CA ILE A 314 -7.69 -42.30 1.92
C ILE A 314 -6.85 -41.43 2.85
N GLY A 315 -6.81 -41.80 4.13
CA GLY A 315 -6.07 -41.06 5.14
C GLY A 315 -5.53 -41.94 6.25
N THR A 316 -4.44 -41.48 6.83
CA THR A 316 -3.76 -42.06 7.99
C THR A 316 -4.00 -41.18 9.20
N TYR A 317 -4.58 -41.72 10.26
CA TYR A 317 -4.62 -41.08 11.57
C TYR A 317 -3.68 -41.82 12.52
N SER A 318 -2.74 -41.12 13.12
CA SER A 318 -1.78 -41.67 14.09
C SER A 318 -1.97 -40.97 15.42
N CYS A 319 -2.16 -41.75 16.48
CA CYS A 319 -2.15 -41.26 17.84
C CYS A 319 -1.25 -42.14 18.70
N ASP A 320 -1.22 -41.81 19.97
CA ASP A 320 -0.44 -42.47 20.99
C ASP A 320 -0.77 -43.96 21.17
N ALA A 321 -2.00 -44.41 20.86
CA ALA A 321 -2.47 -45.77 21.09
C ALA A 321 -2.56 -46.63 19.82
N TYR A 322 -2.73 -46.01 18.66
CA TYR A 322 -2.91 -46.73 17.41
C TYR A 322 -2.63 -45.83 16.20
N LYS A 323 -2.39 -46.48 15.06
CA LYS A 323 -2.40 -45.89 13.72
C LYS A 323 -3.56 -46.49 12.93
N TYR A 324 -4.45 -45.66 12.41
CA TYR A 324 -5.53 -46.05 11.49
C TYR A 324 -5.17 -45.64 10.07
N ILE A 325 -5.31 -46.53 9.10
CA ILE A 325 -5.21 -46.24 7.67
C ILE A 325 -6.50 -46.71 7.02
N GLY A 326 -7.23 -45.83 6.33
CA GLY A 326 -8.48 -46.22 5.68
C GLY A 326 -9.21 -45.07 5.01
N GLU A 327 -10.44 -45.33 4.60
CA GLU A 327 -11.32 -44.36 3.96
C GLU A 327 -11.90 -43.36 4.98
N TRP A 328 -12.08 -42.12 4.52
CA TRP A 328 -12.64 -41.00 5.26
C TRP A 328 -13.71 -40.30 4.42
N LYS A 329 -14.78 -39.85 5.08
CA LYS A 329 -15.84 -39.05 4.46
C LYS A 329 -16.36 -38.06 5.48
N ASN A 330 -16.40 -36.77 5.12
CA ASN A 330 -16.93 -35.69 5.97
C ASN A 330 -16.34 -35.69 7.39
N ASN A 331 -15.01 -35.81 7.51
CA ASN A 331 -14.30 -35.91 8.79
C ASN A 331 -14.52 -37.21 9.59
N GLN A 332 -15.28 -38.18 9.10
CA GLN A 332 -15.50 -39.47 9.76
C GLN A 332 -14.75 -40.59 9.03
N LYS A 333 -14.36 -41.63 9.78
CA LYS A 333 -13.87 -42.89 9.19
C LYS A 333 -15.07 -43.59 8.55
N GLU A 334 -14.89 -44.11 7.35
CA GLU A 334 -15.93 -44.80 6.57
C GLU A 334 -15.27 -45.96 5.81
N GLY A 335 -16.05 -46.88 5.24
CA GLY A 335 -15.52 -47.86 4.29
C GLY A 335 -14.51 -48.83 4.90
N ILE A 336 -13.45 -49.17 4.16
CA ILE A 336 -12.44 -50.13 4.61
C ILE A 336 -11.30 -49.40 5.32
N GLY A 337 -10.84 -49.98 6.43
CA GLY A 337 -9.69 -49.46 7.16
C GLY A 337 -8.94 -50.53 7.94
N THR A 338 -7.75 -50.18 8.42
CA THR A 338 -6.91 -51.03 9.27
C THR A 338 -6.36 -50.22 10.43
N TYR A 339 -6.58 -50.70 11.64
CA TYR A 339 -5.88 -50.24 12.84
C TYR A 339 -4.59 -51.04 13.01
N TYR A 340 -3.50 -50.37 13.32
CA TYR A 340 -2.22 -50.93 13.75
C TYR A 340 -2.02 -50.51 15.20
N LEU A 341 -1.89 -51.49 16.09
CA LEU A 341 -1.84 -51.27 17.53
C LEU A 341 -0.38 -51.30 18.02
N VAL A 342 -0.15 -50.75 19.22
CA VAL A 342 1.20 -50.65 19.82
C VAL A 342 1.82 -52.02 20.09
N ASP A 343 0.99 -53.04 20.37
CA ASP A 343 1.43 -54.42 20.59
C ASP A 343 1.83 -55.15 19.29
N GLY A 344 1.75 -54.48 18.13
CA GLY A 344 2.05 -55.03 16.81
C GLY A 344 0.89 -55.76 16.15
N SER A 345 -0.24 -55.94 16.84
CA SER A 345 -1.44 -56.50 16.26
C SER A 345 -2.12 -55.52 15.29
N LYS A 346 -2.94 -56.05 14.39
CA LYS A 346 -3.72 -55.25 13.45
C LYS A 346 -5.19 -55.63 13.45
N VAL A 347 -6.05 -54.66 13.19
CA VAL A 347 -7.50 -54.86 13.12
C VAL A 347 -8.02 -54.33 11.80
N GLU A 348 -8.39 -55.24 10.91
CA GLU A 348 -9.01 -54.93 9.62
C GLU A 348 -10.51 -54.72 9.85
N VAL A 349 -11.05 -53.58 9.39
CA VAL A 349 -12.44 -53.18 9.66
C VAL A 349 -13.17 -52.75 8.39
N THR A 350 -14.48 -52.94 8.40
CA THR A 350 -15.43 -52.24 7.53
C THR A 350 -16.31 -51.37 8.42
N ILE A 351 -16.34 -50.08 8.12
CA ILE A 351 -17.04 -49.04 8.85
C ILE A 351 -18.21 -48.53 8.03
N LYS A 352 -19.35 -48.34 8.68
CA LYS A 352 -20.52 -47.66 8.11
C LYS A 352 -21.32 -47.00 9.22
N ASP A 353 -21.76 -45.76 8.99
CA ASP A 353 -22.61 -45.00 9.93
C ASP A 353 -21.99 -44.97 11.35
N GLU A 354 -20.70 -44.64 11.43
CA GLU A 354 -19.88 -44.55 12.66
C GLU A 354 -19.74 -45.86 13.46
N LYS A 355 -20.09 -47.00 12.86
CA LYS A 355 -19.97 -48.33 13.47
C LYS A 355 -19.04 -49.23 12.68
N ILE A 356 -18.21 -49.99 13.38
CA ILE A 356 -17.52 -51.14 12.79
C ILE A 356 -18.59 -52.20 12.57
N ILE A 357 -18.93 -52.49 11.32
CA ILE A 357 -19.95 -53.51 10.98
C ILE A 357 -19.33 -54.89 10.75
N LYS A 358 -18.03 -54.95 10.45
CA LYS A 358 -17.22 -56.15 10.36
C LYS A 358 -15.81 -55.81 10.81
N GLY A 359 -15.21 -56.63 11.68
CA GLY A 359 -13.81 -56.48 12.06
C GLY A 359 -13.12 -57.82 12.27
N VAL A 360 -11.82 -57.88 11.97
CA VAL A 360 -10.94 -59.03 12.24
C VAL A 360 -9.69 -58.53 12.93
N HIS A 361 -9.53 -58.89 14.19
CA HIS A 361 -8.29 -58.66 14.96
C HIS A 361 -7.33 -59.80 14.68
N LYS A 362 -6.14 -59.47 14.17
CA LYS A 362 -5.05 -60.41 13.95
C LYS A 362 -3.93 -60.07 14.94
N ASN A 363 -3.66 -61.00 15.86
CA ASN A 363 -2.56 -60.82 16.81
C ASN A 363 -1.20 -61.02 16.10
N VAL A 364 -0.10 -60.77 16.82
CA VAL A 364 1.27 -60.93 16.29
C VAL A 364 1.62 -62.37 15.90
N ASN A 365 0.90 -63.36 16.44
CA ASN A 365 1.08 -64.78 16.13
C ASN A 365 0.26 -65.23 14.91
N GLY A 366 -0.60 -64.36 14.37
CA GLY A 366 -1.48 -64.66 13.24
C GLY A 366 -2.85 -65.25 13.63
N ASP A 367 -3.16 -65.37 14.93
CA ASP A 367 -4.50 -65.78 15.35
C ASP A 367 -5.51 -64.67 15.06
N GLU A 368 -6.68 -65.07 14.56
CA GLU A 368 -7.73 -64.14 14.17
C GLU A 368 -8.95 -64.24 15.11
N CYS A 369 -9.46 -63.10 15.57
CA CYS A 369 -10.73 -63.00 16.26
C CYS A 369 -11.66 -62.02 15.54
N LYS A 370 -12.93 -62.40 15.37
CA LYS A 370 -13.94 -61.52 14.79
C LYS A 370 -14.41 -60.50 15.82
N ILE A 371 -14.62 -59.27 15.38
CA ILE A 371 -15.18 -58.18 16.17
C ILE A 371 -16.64 -58.02 15.76
N ASN A 372 -17.53 -58.08 16.75
CA ASN A 372 -18.96 -57.81 16.58
C ASN A 372 -19.19 -56.32 16.33
N THR A 373 -20.40 -55.96 15.88
CA THR A 373 -20.73 -54.56 15.65
C THR A 373 -20.50 -53.71 16.90
N ILE A 374 -19.67 -52.68 16.77
CA ILE A 374 -19.32 -51.77 17.86
C ILE A 374 -19.21 -50.33 17.34
N ASP A 375 -19.58 -49.37 18.17
CA ASP A 375 -19.38 -47.95 17.89
C ASP A 375 -17.88 -47.63 17.83
N ILE A 376 -17.45 -46.86 16.83
CA ILE A 376 -16.03 -46.54 16.64
C ILE A 376 -15.47 -45.80 17.86
N THR A 377 -16.24 -44.87 18.41
CA THR A 377 -15.80 -44.07 19.56
C THR A 377 -15.63 -44.95 20.80
N GLU A 378 -16.52 -45.92 21.00
CA GLU A 378 -16.40 -46.91 22.08
C GLU A 378 -15.16 -47.79 21.89
N TYR A 379 -14.94 -48.27 20.67
CA TYR A 379 -13.78 -49.09 20.33
C TYR A 379 -12.46 -48.33 20.54
N GLU A 380 -12.36 -47.09 20.11
CA GLU A 380 -11.15 -46.28 20.28
C GLU A 380 -10.88 -45.90 21.74
N LYS A 381 -11.95 -45.65 22.52
CA LYS A 381 -11.83 -45.48 23.98
C LYS A 381 -11.26 -46.74 24.64
N TYR A 382 -11.69 -47.92 24.21
CA TYR A 382 -11.13 -49.19 24.67
C TYR A 382 -9.64 -49.30 24.33
N LEU A 383 -9.22 -48.97 23.09
CA LEU A 383 -7.81 -48.99 22.70
C LEU A 383 -6.96 -48.04 23.56
N MET A 384 -7.45 -46.82 23.79
CA MET A 384 -6.76 -45.82 24.62
C MET A 384 -6.60 -46.28 26.08
N LYS A 385 -7.61 -46.96 26.65
CA LYS A 385 -7.55 -47.47 28.02
C LYS A 385 -6.53 -48.59 28.17
N ASN A 386 -6.54 -49.58 27.27
CA ASN A 386 -5.65 -50.74 27.36
C ASN A 386 -4.17 -50.40 27.12
N LYS A 387 -3.86 -49.31 26.40
CA LYS A 387 -2.50 -48.77 26.34
C LYS A 387 -1.92 -48.48 27.74
N MET A 388 -2.74 -47.93 28.65
CA MET A 388 -2.28 -47.59 30.00
C MET A 388 -2.01 -48.80 30.89
N GLU A 389 -2.61 -49.95 30.58
CA GLU A 389 -2.39 -51.20 31.32
C GLU A 389 -1.12 -51.92 30.86
N LEU A 390 -0.71 -51.75 29.59
CA LEU A 390 0.53 -52.31 29.03
C LEU A 390 1.79 -51.44 29.28
N SER A 391 1.62 -50.20 29.76
CA SER A 391 2.73 -49.26 30.04
C SER A 391 3.07 -49.14 31.54
N LYS A 392 2.42 -49.95 32.39
CA LYS A 392 2.76 -50.20 33.79
C LYS A 392 3.40 -51.58 33.91
#